data_AF-A0A953W583-F1
#
_entry.id   AF-A0A953W583-F1
#
_cell.length_a   1.000
_cell.length_b   1.000
_cell.length_c   1.000
_cell.angle_alpha   90.00
_cell.angle_beta   90.00
_cell.angle_gamma   90.00
#
_symmetry.space_group_name_H-M   'P 1'
#
loop_
_entity.id
_entity.type
_entity.pdbx_description
1 polymer ?
#
loop_
_entity_poly.entity_id
_entity_poly.type
_entity_poly.pdbx_seq_one_letter_code
_entity_poly.pdbx_strand_id
1 'polypeptide(L)'
;GARKKLKEVEAWRVEMKRPIDAAAKAVQDAAGWPKSLYEASIDKALKLLTPYQQQKKREAEERKRQEAAAAEAKRQEAERLAAQAAARNDIAGGVEAERIAREAERQTRAAEKPATGAVGSASGGGRTVALVPVKVAVIDNPLQVYMFFRDRSEVLDVLQRLANGYVRSAKFDGKDIPGTHTITEERAR
;
A
#
# COMPACT_ATOMS: atom_id res chain seq x y z
N GLY A 1 -4.39 -34.66 -43.66
CA GLY A 1 -3.33 -33.67 -43.40
C GLY A 1 -3.27 -33.33 -41.92
N ALA A 2 -2.11 -32.88 -41.43
CA ALA A 2 -1.85 -32.63 -40.00
C ALA A 2 -2.88 -31.71 -39.32
N ARG A 3 -3.39 -30.68 -40.00
CA ARG A 3 -4.47 -29.79 -39.51
C ARG A 3 -5.75 -30.55 -39.13
N LYS A 4 -6.11 -31.62 -39.84
CA LYS A 4 -7.31 -32.43 -39.55
C LYS A 4 -7.12 -33.28 -38.29
N LYS A 5 -5.97 -33.94 -38.14
CA LYS A 5 -5.63 -34.70 -36.93
C LYS A 5 -5.52 -33.80 -35.69
N LEU A 6 -4.97 -32.58 -35.83
CA LEU A 6 -4.94 -31.61 -34.74
C LEU A 6 -6.35 -31.24 -34.26
N LYS A 7 -7.31 -31.05 -35.17
CA LYS A 7 -8.71 -30.81 -34.82
C LYS A 7 -9.35 -32.00 -34.10
N GLU A 8 -9.07 -33.22 -34.54
CA GLU A 8 -9.58 -34.45 -33.90
C GLU A 8 -9.05 -34.61 -32.46
N VAL A 9 -7.76 -34.35 -32.24
CA VAL A 9 -7.14 -34.37 -30.90
C VAL A 9 -7.72 -33.28 -30.00
N GLU A 10 -7.90 -32.06 -30.52
CA GLU A 10 -8.47 -30.97 -29.73
C GLU A 10 -9.94 -31.21 -29.40
N ALA A 11 -10.72 -31.79 -30.33
CA ALA A 11 -12.10 -32.17 -30.08
C ALA A 11 -12.21 -33.22 -28.96
N TRP A 12 -11.38 -34.27 -29.01
CA TRP A 12 -11.32 -35.28 -27.95
C TRP A 12 -10.95 -34.67 -26.59
N ARG A 13 -9.93 -33.79 -26.56
CA ARG A 13 -9.53 -33.07 -25.35
C ARG A 13 -10.68 -32.26 -24.76
N VAL A 14 -11.38 -31.49 -25.60
CA VAL A 14 -12.51 -30.64 -25.17
C VAL A 14 -13.64 -31.48 -24.60
N GLU A 15 -14.02 -32.58 -25.26
CA GLU A 15 -15.06 -33.49 -24.76
C GLU A 15 -14.70 -34.11 -23.41
N MET A 16 -13.48 -34.64 -23.28
CA MET A 16 -13.02 -35.28 -22.03
C MET A 16 -12.88 -34.27 -20.89
N LYS A 17 -12.48 -33.03 -21.18
CA LYS A 17 -12.34 -31.96 -20.18
C LYS A 17 -13.68 -31.36 -19.75
N ARG A 18 -14.70 -31.42 -20.61
CA ARG A 18 -16.02 -30.81 -20.38
C ARG A 18 -16.66 -31.13 -19.01
N PRO A 19 -16.70 -32.40 -18.53
CA PRO A 19 -17.26 -32.69 -17.20
C PRO A 19 -16.43 -32.11 -16.06
N ILE A 20 -15.11 -32.05 -16.21
CA ILE A 20 -14.20 -31.48 -15.20
C ILE A 20 -14.39 -29.97 -15.14
N ASP A 21 -14.47 -29.30 -16.29
CA ASP A 21 -14.72 -27.86 -16.38
C ASP A 21 -16.11 -27.50 -15.81
N ALA A 22 -17.12 -28.33 -16.07
CA ALA A 22 -18.46 -28.15 -15.51
C ALA A 22 -18.48 -28.31 -13.98
N ALA A 23 -17.78 -29.33 -13.45
CA ALA A 23 -17.64 -29.53 -12.01
C ALA A 23 -16.85 -28.40 -11.34
N ALA A 24 -15.75 -27.95 -11.95
CA ALA A 24 -14.98 -26.81 -11.48
C ALA A 24 -15.82 -25.53 -11.45
N LYS A 25 -16.63 -25.30 -12.49
CA LYS A 25 -17.56 -24.17 -12.54
C LYS A 25 -18.61 -24.26 -11.44
N ALA A 26 -19.21 -25.43 -11.21
CA ALA A 26 -20.19 -25.61 -10.14
C ALA A 26 -19.61 -25.29 -8.75
N VAL A 27 -18.36 -25.69 -8.49
CA VAL A 27 -17.65 -25.33 -7.25
C VAL A 27 -17.40 -23.82 -7.15
N GLN A 28 -16.98 -23.19 -8.25
CA GLN A 28 -16.77 -21.73 -8.28
C GLN A 28 -18.07 -20.97 -8.05
N ASP A 29 -19.17 -21.39 -8.67
CA ASP A 29 -20.49 -20.77 -8.53
C ASP A 29 -21.01 -20.94 -7.09
N ALA A 30 -20.86 -22.14 -6.50
CA ALA A 30 -21.23 -22.41 -5.11
C ALA A 30 -20.40 -21.59 -4.10
N ALA A 31 -19.11 -21.40 -4.37
CA ALA A 31 -18.21 -20.61 -3.52
C ALA A 31 -18.33 -19.09 -3.76
N GLY A 32 -18.87 -18.66 -4.91
CA GLY A 32 -18.90 -17.25 -5.31
C GLY A 32 -19.68 -16.36 -4.35
N TRP A 33 -20.89 -16.78 -3.96
CA TRP A 33 -21.71 -16.00 -3.03
C TRP A 33 -21.13 -15.96 -1.60
N PRO A 34 -20.78 -17.09 -0.96
CA PRO A 34 -20.14 -17.06 0.36
C PRO A 34 -18.86 -16.23 0.37
N LYS A 35 -17.99 -16.40 -0.63
CA LYS A 35 -16.74 -15.65 -0.74
C LYS A 35 -16.99 -14.14 -0.84
N SER A 36 -17.87 -13.72 -1.75
CA SER A 36 -18.18 -12.29 -1.92
C SER A 36 -18.84 -11.68 -0.69
N LEU A 37 -19.66 -12.44 0.04
CA LEU A 37 -20.22 -12.01 1.33
C LEU A 37 -19.14 -11.76 2.38
N TYR A 38 -18.18 -12.68 2.51
CA TYR A 38 -17.07 -12.51 3.46
C TYR A 38 -16.15 -11.35 3.06
N GLU A 39 -15.80 -11.24 1.78
CA GLU A 39 -15.00 -10.11 1.25
C GLU A 39 -15.69 -8.77 1.54
N ALA A 40 -16.98 -8.66 1.23
CA ALA A 40 -17.75 -7.45 1.51
C ALA A 40 -17.86 -7.13 3.01
N SER A 41 -17.95 -8.16 3.86
CA SER A 41 -18.02 -7.99 5.31
C SER A 41 -16.69 -7.53 5.89
N ILE A 42 -15.57 -8.12 5.43
CA ILE A 42 -14.21 -7.72 5.80
C ILE A 42 -13.97 -6.27 5.36
N ASP A 43 -14.32 -5.91 4.13
CA ASP A 43 -14.15 -4.55 3.62
C ASP A 43 -14.93 -3.51 4.44
N LYS A 44 -16.18 -3.83 4.80
CA LYS A 44 -16.97 -2.96 5.68
C LYS A 44 -16.34 -2.82 7.06
N ALA A 45 -15.87 -3.91 7.65
CA ALA A 45 -15.19 -3.88 8.95
C ALA A 45 -13.90 -3.05 8.89
N LEU A 46 -13.08 -3.21 7.86
CA LEU A 46 -11.84 -2.44 7.66
C LEU A 46 -12.12 -0.95 7.47
N LYS A 47 -13.17 -0.58 6.73
CA LYS A 47 -13.60 0.82 6.56
C LYS A 47 -14.00 1.48 7.87
N LEU A 48 -14.65 0.74 8.77
CA LEU A 48 -15.02 1.23 10.11
C LEU A 48 -13.82 1.26 11.07
N LEU A 49 -12.91 0.29 10.96
CA LEU A 49 -11.72 0.19 11.81
C LEU A 49 -10.69 1.28 11.49
N THR A 50 -10.55 1.66 10.22
CA THR A 50 -9.59 2.67 9.76
C THR A 50 -9.67 4.00 10.53
N PRO A 51 -10.83 4.69 10.63
CA PRO A 51 -10.92 5.95 11.36
C PRO A 51 -10.65 5.77 12.86
N TYR A 52 -11.08 4.65 13.46
CA TYR A 52 -10.80 4.35 14.86
C TYR A 52 -9.28 4.20 15.11
N GLN A 53 -8.57 3.43 14.27
CA GLN A 53 -7.13 3.28 14.38
C GLN A 53 -6.38 4.59 14.10
N GLN A 54 -6.87 5.42 13.17
CA GLN A 54 -6.31 6.75 12.91
C GLN A 54 -6.48 7.67 14.12
N GLN A 55 -7.65 7.68 14.75
CA GLN A 55 -7.89 8.45 15.98
C GLN A 55 -6.98 7.97 17.10
N LYS A 56 -6.88 6.65 17.32
CA LYS A 56 -5.97 6.09 18.33
C LYS A 56 -4.52 6.44 18.09
N LYS A 57 -4.09 6.46 16.83
CA LYS A 57 -2.76 6.90 16.44
C LYS A 57 -2.54 8.38 16.78
N ARG A 58 -3.51 9.26 16.49
CA ARG A 58 -3.45 10.69 16.85
C ARG A 58 -3.39 10.89 18.35
N GLU A 59 -4.24 10.22 19.11
CA GLU A 59 -4.24 10.25 20.59
C GLU A 59 -2.87 9.79 21.15
N ALA A 60 -2.29 8.73 20.57
CA ALA A 60 -0.97 8.25 20.97
C ALA A 60 0.15 9.24 20.61
N GLU A 61 0.09 9.88 19.43
CA GLU A 61 1.05 10.92 19.02
C GLU A 61 0.92 12.20 19.87
N GLU A 62 -0.29 12.57 20.27
CA GLU A 62 -0.53 13.71 21.17
C GLU A 62 -0.04 13.43 22.58
N ARG A 63 -0.32 12.25 23.14
CA ARG A 63 0.26 11.81 24.41
C ARG A 63 1.77 11.80 24.35
N LYS A 64 2.36 11.27 23.28
CA LYS A 64 3.81 11.28 23.09
C LYS A 64 4.37 12.70 23.04
N ARG A 65 3.68 13.64 22.38
CA ARG A 65 4.07 15.06 22.36
C ARG A 65 4.00 15.70 23.75
N GLN A 66 2.94 15.43 24.51
CA GLN A 66 2.79 15.93 25.88
C GLN A 66 3.86 15.36 26.82
N GLU A 67 4.13 14.05 26.74
CA GLU A 67 5.18 13.38 27.51
C GLU A 67 6.57 13.90 27.15
N ALA A 68 6.85 14.14 25.86
CA ALA A 68 8.11 14.75 25.42
C ALA A 68 8.27 16.19 25.92
N ALA A 69 7.21 17.01 25.87
CA ALA A 69 7.23 18.37 26.40
C ALA A 69 7.43 18.41 27.93
N ALA A 70 6.79 17.49 28.65
CA ALA A 70 6.96 17.36 30.10
C ALA A 70 8.37 16.87 30.48
N ALA A 71 8.96 15.96 29.69
CA ALA A 71 10.34 15.53 29.87
C ALA A 71 11.33 16.67 29.59
N GLU A 72 11.10 17.47 28.54
CA GLU A 72 11.90 18.66 28.23
C GLU A 72 11.87 19.69 29.36
N ALA A 73 10.68 20.02 29.88
CA ALA A 73 10.54 20.97 30.98
C ALA A 73 11.31 20.52 32.22
N LYS A 74 11.23 19.22 32.58
CA LYS A 74 12.00 18.66 33.69
C LYS A 74 13.50 18.69 33.48
N ARG A 75 13.98 18.51 32.23
CA ARG A 75 15.42 18.68 31.93
C ARG A 75 15.86 20.13 32.14
N GLN A 76 15.11 21.09 31.64
CA GLN A 76 15.41 22.52 31.82
C GLN A 76 15.40 22.94 33.29
N GLU A 77 14.47 22.41 34.09
CA GLU A 77 14.43 22.63 35.54
C GLU A 77 15.64 22.00 36.25
N ALA A 78 16.03 20.78 35.87
CA ALA A 78 17.23 20.11 36.40
C ALA A 78 18.50 20.91 36.08
N GLU A 79 18.64 21.39 34.84
CA GLU A 79 19.77 22.22 34.41
C GLU A 79 19.84 23.54 35.18
N ARG A 80 18.68 24.19 35.40
CA ARG A 80 18.61 25.42 36.22
C ARG A 80 18.99 25.18 37.67
N LEU A 81 18.56 24.08 38.27
CA LEU A 81 18.90 23.71 39.64
C LEU A 81 20.40 23.36 39.76
N ALA A 82 20.94 22.59 38.80
CA ALA A 82 22.36 22.28 38.72
C ALA A 82 23.21 23.55 38.61
N ALA A 83 22.84 24.49 37.74
CA ALA A 83 23.54 25.77 37.58
C ALA A 83 23.50 26.62 38.87
N GLN A 84 22.37 26.63 39.58
CA GLN A 84 22.22 27.34 40.85
C GLN A 84 22.98 26.70 42.00
N ALA A 85 23.09 25.37 42.03
CA ALA A 85 23.87 24.64 43.02
C ALA A 85 25.38 24.80 42.77
N ALA A 86 25.79 24.75 41.50
CA ALA A 86 27.18 25.01 41.10
C ALA A 86 27.61 26.46 41.44
N ALA A 87 26.74 27.44 41.21
CA ALA A 87 27.00 28.84 41.59
C ALA A 87 27.14 29.04 43.11
N ARG A 88 26.47 28.21 43.91
CA ARG A 88 26.48 28.28 45.39
C ARG A 88 27.50 27.32 46.04
N ASN A 89 28.24 26.52 45.25
CA ASN A 89 29.09 25.42 45.73
C ASN A 89 28.37 24.50 46.73
N ASP A 90 27.06 24.28 46.53
CA ASP A 90 26.23 23.48 47.40
C ASP A 90 26.24 22.01 46.94
N ILE A 91 26.92 21.16 47.71
CA ILE A 91 27.05 19.72 47.43
C ILE A 91 25.68 19.01 47.53
N ALA A 92 24.81 19.43 48.44
CA ALA A 92 23.48 18.83 48.60
C ALA A 92 22.56 19.19 47.43
N GLY A 93 22.64 20.44 46.96
CA GLY A 93 21.96 20.89 45.74
C GLY A 93 22.44 20.19 44.48
N GLY A 94 23.74 19.84 44.40
CA GLY A 94 24.31 19.07 43.30
C GLY A 94 23.78 17.64 43.21
N VAL A 95 23.64 16.95 44.35
CA VAL A 95 23.11 15.57 44.41
C VAL A 95 21.62 15.52 44.01
N GLU A 96 20.83 16.49 44.44
CA GLU A 96 19.40 16.58 44.07
C GLU A 96 19.23 16.91 42.58
N ALA A 97 20.06 17.79 42.03
CA ALA A 97 20.08 18.07 40.60
C ALA A 97 20.45 16.84 39.75
N GLU A 98 21.41 16.01 40.22
CA GLU A 98 21.78 14.77 39.54
C GLU A 98 20.65 13.72 39.60
N ARG A 99 19.91 13.64 40.71
CA ARG A 99 18.73 12.76 40.84
C ARG A 99 17.65 13.14 39.83
N ILE A 100 17.33 14.44 39.73
CA ILE A 100 16.32 14.96 38.80
C ILE A 100 16.78 14.77 37.35
N ALA A 101 18.06 14.99 37.05
CA ALA A 101 18.61 14.73 35.71
C ALA A 101 18.49 13.25 35.30
N ARG A 102 18.79 12.31 36.20
CA ARG A 102 18.62 10.87 35.94
C ARG A 102 17.15 10.48 35.74
N GLU A 103 16.22 11.08 36.48
CA GLU A 103 14.78 10.87 36.30
C GLU A 103 14.27 11.42 34.96
N ALA A 104 14.75 12.59 34.56
CA ALA A 104 14.44 13.19 33.26
C ALA A 104 15.01 12.34 32.10
N GLU A 105 16.22 11.80 32.23
CA GLU A 105 16.81 10.90 31.22
C GLU A 105 16.00 9.60 31.08
N ARG A 106 15.55 9.00 32.20
CA ARG A 106 14.68 7.82 32.18
C ARG A 106 13.33 8.11 31.51
N GLN A 107 12.73 9.27 31.77
CA GLN A 107 11.47 9.69 31.12
C GLN A 107 11.67 9.97 29.62
N THR A 108 12.81 10.55 29.24
CA THR A 108 13.16 10.79 27.83
C THR A 108 13.31 9.46 27.07
N ARG A 109 14.04 8.49 27.64
CA ARG A 109 14.18 7.14 27.06
C ARG A 109 12.85 6.38 26.97
N ALA A 110 11.93 6.60 27.91
CA ALA A 110 10.59 6.01 27.84
C ALA A 110 9.75 6.64 26.72
N ALA A 111 9.83 7.96 26.56
CA ALA A 111 9.14 8.71 25.51
C ALA A 111 9.71 8.44 24.10
N GLU A 112 10.97 8.04 23.97
CA GLU A 112 11.57 7.71 22.67
C GLU A 112 11.02 6.42 22.04
N LYS A 113 10.46 5.50 22.84
CA LYS A 113 9.89 4.24 22.32
C LYS A 113 8.80 4.54 21.26
N PRO A 114 8.80 3.82 20.12
CA PRO A 114 7.81 4.06 19.08
C PRO A 114 6.41 3.70 19.60
N ALA A 115 5.47 4.65 19.49
CA ALA A 115 4.08 4.40 19.80
C ALA A 115 3.50 3.45 18.74
N THR A 116 3.23 2.21 19.12
CA THR A 116 2.64 1.23 18.21
C THR A 116 1.14 1.45 18.13
N GLY A 117 0.64 1.92 16.99
CA GLY A 117 -0.80 2.03 16.71
C GLY A 117 -1.47 0.69 16.37
N ALA A 118 -0.83 -0.44 16.71
CA ALA A 118 -1.35 -1.77 16.43
C ALA A 118 -2.41 -2.14 17.47
N VAL A 119 -3.64 -2.44 17.01
CA VAL A 119 -4.68 -3.02 17.86
C VAL A 119 -4.55 -4.53 17.77
N GLY A 120 -4.04 -5.15 18.84
CA GLY A 120 -3.95 -6.61 18.95
C GLY A 120 -5.34 -7.25 19.06
N SER A 121 -5.52 -8.43 18.47
CA SER A 121 -6.72 -9.24 18.69
C SER A 121 -6.74 -9.73 20.14
N ALA A 122 -7.76 -9.36 20.91
CA ALA A 122 -7.92 -9.79 22.30
C ALA A 122 -8.14 -11.31 22.44
N SER A 123 -8.52 -12.01 21.37
CA SER A 123 -8.84 -13.44 21.36
C SER A 123 -7.76 -14.32 20.70
N GLY A 124 -6.62 -13.77 20.27
CA GLY A 124 -5.47 -14.53 19.75
C GLY A 124 -5.67 -15.29 18.43
N GLY A 125 -6.91 -15.45 17.95
CA GLY A 125 -7.23 -16.17 16.71
C GLY A 125 -7.21 -15.32 15.44
N GLY A 126 -7.20 -13.99 15.55
CA GLY A 126 -7.18 -13.07 14.41
C GLY A 126 -5.79 -12.48 14.15
N ARG A 127 -5.38 -12.38 12.88
CA ARG A 127 -4.17 -11.62 12.50
C ARG A 127 -4.35 -10.15 12.89
N THR A 128 -3.31 -9.56 13.49
CA THR A 128 -3.27 -8.12 13.80
C THR A 128 -3.50 -7.30 12.53
N VAL A 129 -4.52 -6.44 12.53
CA VAL A 129 -4.78 -5.48 11.44
C VAL A 129 -4.08 -4.17 11.77
N ALA A 130 -3.09 -3.81 10.96
CA ALA A 130 -2.32 -2.59 11.11
C ALA A 130 -2.63 -1.59 9.99
N LEU A 131 -2.51 -0.29 10.28
CA LEU A 131 -2.52 0.75 9.27
C LEU A 131 -1.25 0.66 8.41
N VAL A 132 -1.42 0.46 7.09
CA VAL A 132 -0.32 0.40 6.12
C VAL A 132 -0.39 1.64 5.22
N PRO A 133 0.74 2.33 4.94
CA PRO A 133 0.74 3.44 3.99
C PRO A 133 0.55 2.91 2.57
N VAL A 134 -0.56 3.26 1.94
CA VAL A 134 -0.82 3.00 0.52
C VAL A 134 -0.52 4.26 -0.28
N LYS A 135 0.39 4.17 -1.24
CA LYS A 135 0.75 5.27 -2.14
C LYS A 135 0.03 5.08 -3.48
N VAL A 136 -0.86 6.00 -3.81
CA VAL A 136 -1.61 5.99 -5.08
C VAL A 136 -1.30 7.29 -5.82
N ALA A 137 -0.97 7.21 -7.11
CA ALA A 137 -0.80 8.37 -7.96
C ALA A 137 -2.17 8.77 -8.55
N VAL A 138 -2.56 10.03 -8.35
CA VAL A 138 -3.72 10.63 -9.01
C VAL A 138 -3.21 11.39 -10.24
N ILE A 139 -3.86 11.19 -11.39
CA ILE A 139 -3.46 11.82 -12.66
C ILE A 139 -4.25 13.10 -12.84
N ASP A 140 -3.60 14.24 -12.63
CA ASP A 140 -4.22 15.56 -12.87
C ASP A 140 -4.07 16.00 -14.35
N ASN A 141 -2.89 15.77 -14.94
CA ASN A 141 -2.61 16.07 -16.34
C ASN A 141 -2.06 14.83 -17.07
N PRO A 142 -2.86 14.18 -17.94
CA PRO A 142 -2.46 12.94 -18.61
C PRO A 142 -1.29 13.15 -19.58
N LEU A 143 -1.16 14.33 -20.19
CA LEU A 143 -0.07 14.60 -21.13
C LEU A 143 1.29 14.60 -20.41
N GLN A 144 1.36 15.21 -19.22
CA GLN A 144 2.60 15.23 -18.44
C GLN A 144 2.99 13.83 -17.96
N VAL A 145 2.02 13.04 -17.52
CA VAL A 145 2.24 11.63 -17.13
C VAL A 145 2.74 10.81 -18.33
N TYR A 146 2.14 11.00 -19.50
CA TYR A 146 2.61 10.36 -20.73
C TYR A 146 4.06 10.76 -21.05
N MET A 147 4.38 12.06 -21.00
CA MET A 147 5.74 12.54 -21.27
C MET A 147 6.76 11.98 -20.28
N PHE A 148 6.38 11.77 -19.02
CA PHE A 148 7.23 11.15 -18.01
C PHE A 148 7.50 9.65 -18.29
N PHE A 149 6.50 8.91 -18.79
CA PHE A 149 6.61 7.48 -19.08
C PHE A 149 6.90 7.14 -20.55
N ARG A 150 7.11 8.14 -21.42
CA ARG A 150 7.22 7.96 -22.89
C ARG A 150 8.29 6.96 -23.34
N ASP A 151 9.38 6.84 -22.57
CA ASP A 151 10.52 5.97 -22.89
C ASP A 151 10.35 4.53 -22.33
N ARG A 152 9.20 4.24 -21.69
CA ARG A 152 8.89 2.89 -21.18
C ARG A 152 8.34 2.00 -22.29
N SER A 153 8.82 0.75 -22.35
CA SER A 153 8.38 -0.25 -23.33
C SER A 153 6.87 -0.51 -23.28
N GLU A 154 6.27 -0.48 -22.10
CA GLU A 154 4.85 -0.75 -21.89
C GLU A 154 3.98 0.32 -22.54
N VAL A 155 4.45 1.58 -22.56
CA VAL A 155 3.76 2.68 -23.24
C VAL A 155 3.84 2.50 -24.75
N LEU A 156 5.01 2.10 -25.26
CA LEU A 156 5.19 1.79 -26.69
C LEU A 156 4.27 0.65 -27.14
N ASP A 157 4.16 -0.43 -26.36
CA ASP A 157 3.27 -1.55 -26.68
C ASP A 157 1.79 -1.12 -26.75
N VAL A 158 1.38 -0.26 -25.81
CA VAL A 158 0.02 0.29 -25.80
C VAL A 158 -0.20 1.19 -27.02
N LEU A 159 0.74 2.08 -27.34
CA LEU A 159 0.66 2.94 -28.53
C LEU A 159 0.62 2.12 -29.81
N GLN A 160 1.46 1.09 -29.94
CA GLN A 160 1.47 0.20 -31.11
C GLN A 160 0.14 -0.54 -31.25
N ARG A 161 -0.44 -1.04 -30.15
CA ARG A 161 -1.75 -1.70 -30.15
C ARG A 161 -2.86 -0.75 -30.60
N LEU A 162 -2.83 0.50 -30.15
CA LEU A 162 -3.78 1.54 -30.55
C LEU A 162 -3.60 1.92 -32.04
N ALA A 163 -2.37 2.13 -32.48
CA ALA A 163 -2.03 2.44 -33.87
C ALA A 163 -2.49 1.32 -34.82
N ASN A 164 -2.15 0.06 -34.51
CA ASN A 164 -2.60 -1.11 -35.28
C ASN A 164 -4.12 -1.26 -35.27
N GLY A 165 -4.78 -0.91 -34.16
CA GLY A 165 -6.24 -0.88 -34.06
C GLY A 165 -6.86 0.15 -35.01
N TYR A 166 -6.27 1.35 -35.07
CA TYR A 166 -6.73 2.43 -35.95
C TYR A 166 -6.52 2.11 -37.43
N VAL A 167 -5.32 1.64 -37.81
CA VAL A 167 -4.98 1.26 -39.20
C VAL A 167 -5.89 0.14 -39.73
N ARG A 168 -6.31 -0.80 -38.87
CA ARG A 168 -7.24 -1.88 -39.24
C ARG A 168 -8.71 -1.46 -39.20
N SER A 169 -9.02 -0.26 -38.71
CA SER A 169 -10.39 0.20 -38.59
C SER A 169 -10.93 0.68 -39.93
N ALA A 170 -12.26 0.60 -40.11
CA ALA A 170 -12.92 1.13 -41.31
C ALA A 170 -12.81 2.67 -41.45
N LYS A 171 -12.32 3.37 -40.42
CA LYS A 171 -12.13 4.83 -40.40
C LYS A 171 -10.72 5.26 -40.81
N PHE A 172 -9.87 4.30 -41.20
CA PHE A 172 -8.53 4.61 -41.69
C PHE A 172 -8.63 5.27 -43.06
N ASP A 173 -8.10 6.47 -43.17
CA ASP A 173 -8.12 7.32 -44.37
C ASP A 173 -6.95 7.02 -45.32
N GLY A 174 -6.17 5.97 -45.04
CA GLY A 174 -4.97 5.61 -45.81
C GLY A 174 -3.76 6.49 -45.52
N LYS A 175 -3.86 7.47 -44.61
CA LYS A 175 -2.73 8.32 -44.23
C LYS A 175 -2.06 7.78 -42.97
N ASP A 176 -0.73 7.75 -43.01
CA ASP A 176 0.04 7.30 -41.87
C ASP A 176 -0.17 8.21 -40.65
N ILE A 177 -0.26 7.59 -39.47
CA ILE A 177 -0.30 8.31 -38.20
C ILE A 177 1.06 9.00 -38.05
N PRO A 178 1.12 10.27 -37.60
CA PRO A 178 2.39 10.98 -37.41
C PRO A 178 3.41 10.15 -36.61
N GLY A 179 4.61 9.97 -37.18
CA GLY A 179 5.68 9.19 -36.55
C GLY A 179 5.59 7.67 -36.77
N THR A 180 4.67 7.19 -37.62
CA THR A 180 4.54 5.78 -38.01
C THR A 180 4.57 5.63 -39.53
N HIS A 181 4.77 4.40 -40.02
CA HIS A 181 4.59 4.05 -41.43
C HIS A 181 3.84 2.71 -41.52
N THR A 182 2.83 2.64 -42.39
CA THR A 182 2.00 1.44 -42.53
C THR A 182 2.66 0.43 -43.47
N ILE A 183 2.95 -0.77 -42.96
CA ILE A 183 3.45 -1.89 -43.77
C ILE A 183 2.32 -2.90 -43.98
N THR A 184 2.06 -3.28 -45.24
CA THR A 184 1.10 -4.33 -45.58
C THR A 184 1.86 -5.58 -46.02
N GLU A 185 1.75 -6.65 -45.24
CA GLU A 185 2.32 -7.95 -45.57
C GLU A 185 1.22 -9.00 -45.75
N GLU A 186 1.26 -9.73 -46.86
CA GLU A 186 0.40 -10.90 -47.06
C GLU A 186 1.01 -12.11 -46.35
N ARG A 187 0.32 -12.60 -45.31
CA ARG A 187 0.73 -13.80 -44.57
C ARG A 187 -0.37 -14.85 -44.65
N ALA A 188 0.02 -16.09 -44.99
CA ALA A 188 -0.87 -17.23 -44.98
C ALA A 188 -1.37 -17.50 -43.54
N ARG A 189 -2.69 -17.69 -43.37
CA ARG A 189 -3.33 -18.09 -42.11
C ARG A 189 -3.61 -19.60 -42.05
#